data_AF-A0A354A3K9-F1
#
_entry.id   AF-A0A354A3K9-F1
#
_cell.length_a   1.000
_cell.length_b   1.000
_cell.length_c   1.000
_cell.angle_alpha   90.00
_cell.angle_beta   90.00
_cell.angle_gamma   90.00
#
_symmetry.space_group_name_H-M   'P 1'
#
loop_
_entity.id
_entity.type
_entity.pdbx_description
1 polymer ?
#
loop_
_entity_poly.entity_id
_entity_poly.type
_entity_poly.pdbx_seq_one_letter_code
_entity_poly.pdbx_strand_id
1 'polypeptide(L)'
;MNKTMFSILKILDKHTDVVGSKEISSQLTMHGIDLTERTVRYHLKILDERGLTEVFGKEGRKITDQGRNEIQYSHVSQKLGFVISKIESLSYLTTINLETLKGDVILNISFFPEEERKNVMRMLKPVFSSPYVMSDRIIFARGGGRIRDVTIPQGRIGIGTVCSVTINGIFLKAG
;
A
#
# COMPACT_ATOMS: atom_id res chain seq x y z
N MET A 1 12.51 -10.76 9.30
CA MET A 1 13.28 -9.98 10.29
C MET A 1 12.34 -9.40 11.34
N ASN A 2 12.71 -9.30 12.62
CA ASN A 2 11.84 -8.72 13.66
C ASN A 2 11.91 -7.17 13.68
N LYS A 3 10.94 -6.52 14.32
CA LYS A 3 10.82 -5.04 14.36
C LYS A 3 12.06 -4.36 14.96
N THR A 4 12.69 -5.01 15.94
CA THR A 4 13.91 -4.50 16.60
C THR A 4 15.12 -4.47 15.66
N MET A 5 15.45 -5.59 15.02
CA MET A 5 16.56 -5.68 14.06
C MET A 5 16.37 -4.73 12.89
N PHE A 6 15.13 -4.59 12.42
CA PHE A 6 14.79 -3.61 11.39
C PHE A 6 15.03 -2.17 11.83
N SER A 7 14.68 -1.82 13.06
CA SER A 7 14.90 -0.47 13.60
C SER A 7 16.39 -0.17 13.76
N ILE A 8 17.20 -1.18 14.14
CA ILE A 8 18.66 -1.07 14.17
C ILE A 8 19.23 -0.80 12.78
N LEU A 9 18.81 -1.56 11.75
CA LEU A 9 19.25 -1.32 10.37
C LEU A 9 18.88 0.09 9.88
N LYS A 10 17.67 0.57 10.20
CA LYS A 10 17.26 1.94 9.86
C LYS A 10 18.09 3.03 10.52
N ILE A 11 18.56 2.80 11.74
CA ILE A 11 19.50 3.73 12.39
C ILE A 11 20.82 3.71 11.64
N LEU A 12 21.39 2.53 11.38
CA LEU A 12 22.65 2.39 10.65
C LEU A 12 22.60 3.00 9.24
N ASP A 13 21.47 2.88 8.53
CA ASP A 13 21.28 3.43 7.18
C ASP A 13 21.35 4.97 7.14
N LYS A 14 20.96 5.64 8.22
CA LYS A 14 21.02 7.12 8.36
C LYS A 14 22.43 7.65 8.60
N HIS A 15 23.38 6.79 8.98
CA HIS A 15 24.76 7.19 9.26
C HIS A 15 25.69 6.71 8.14
N THR A 16 26.61 7.57 7.73
CA THR A 16 27.69 7.24 6.79
C THR A 16 28.89 6.59 7.49
N ASP A 17 29.01 6.80 8.79
CA ASP A 17 30.13 6.36 9.62
C ASP A 17 29.81 5.10 10.44
N VAL A 18 30.83 4.56 11.11
CA VAL A 18 30.69 3.41 12.00
C VAL A 18 29.86 3.80 13.23
N VAL A 19 28.83 3.02 13.58
CA VAL A 19 27.95 3.32 14.72
C VAL A 19 28.06 2.26 15.81
N GLY A 20 28.37 2.71 17.02
CA GLY A 20 28.49 1.87 18.22
C GLY A 20 27.14 1.51 18.85
N SER A 21 27.13 0.47 19.69
CA SER A 21 25.91 -0.03 20.35
C SER A 21 25.26 0.99 21.30
N LYS A 22 26.06 1.89 21.89
CA LYS A 22 25.60 2.97 22.77
C LYS A 22 24.76 3.99 22.00
N GLU A 23 25.25 4.45 20.85
CA GLU A 23 24.53 5.40 20.00
C GLU A 23 23.24 4.77 19.45
N ILE A 24 23.31 3.53 18.97
CA ILE A 24 22.13 2.80 18.50
C ILE A 24 21.08 2.65 19.61
N SER A 25 21.49 2.31 20.84
CA SER A 25 20.60 2.22 21.99
C SER A 25 19.93 3.57 22.28
N SER A 26 20.69 4.66 22.32
CA SER A 26 20.18 6.03 22.51
C SER A 26 19.13 6.42 21.46
N GLN A 27 19.43 6.18 20.17
CA GLN A 27 18.52 6.47 19.05
C GLN A 27 17.24 5.62 19.11
N LEU A 28 17.34 4.35 19.50
CA LEU A 28 16.18 3.49 19.69
C LEU A 28 15.28 4.01 20.82
N THR A 29 15.85 4.45 21.94
CA THR A 29 15.11 5.04 23.05
C THR A 29 14.38 6.32 22.63
N MET A 30 14.99 7.18 21.81
CA MET A 30 14.33 8.36 21.23
C MET A 30 13.12 8.01 20.36
N HIS A 31 13.08 6.78 19.82
CA HIS A 31 11.97 6.24 19.04
C HIS A 31 11.04 5.31 19.84
N GLY A 32 11.13 5.32 21.18
CA GLY A 32 10.25 4.58 22.08
C GLY A 32 10.58 3.08 22.20
N ILE A 33 11.79 2.66 21.79
CA ILE A 33 12.28 1.29 21.91
C ILE A 33 13.40 1.26 22.95
N ASP A 34 13.08 0.87 24.18
CA ASP A 34 14.08 0.80 25.24
C ASP A 34 14.86 -0.53 25.20
N LEU A 35 16.14 -0.45 24.81
CA LEU A 35 17.03 -1.61 24.77
C LEU A 35 18.39 -1.25 25.35
N THR A 36 18.89 -2.13 26.21
CA THR A 36 20.26 -2.03 26.71
C THR A 36 21.27 -2.22 25.57
N GLU A 37 22.46 -1.63 25.70
CA GLU A 37 23.54 -1.84 24.73
C GLU A 37 23.90 -3.32 24.53
N ARG A 38 23.78 -4.14 25.58
CA ARG A 38 24.04 -5.58 25.51
C ARG A 38 23.05 -6.26 24.56
N THR A 39 21.77 -5.91 24.65
CA THR A 39 20.72 -6.43 23.77
C THR A 39 20.91 -5.92 22.33
N VAL A 40 21.33 -4.67 22.16
CA VAL A 40 21.70 -4.13 20.84
C VAL A 40 22.87 -4.92 20.23
N ARG A 41 23.94 -5.19 20.98
CA ARG A 41 25.08 -6.01 20.52
C ARG A 41 24.66 -7.42 20.12
N TYR A 42 23.71 -8.02 20.86
CA TYR A 42 23.15 -9.32 20.50
C TYR A 42 22.45 -9.29 19.13
N HIS A 43 21.60 -8.29 18.87
CA HIS A 43 20.95 -8.15 17.57
C HIS A 43 21.93 -7.82 16.45
N LEU A 44 22.93 -6.98 16.70
CA LEU A 44 23.98 -6.69 15.73
C LEU A 44 24.73 -7.95 15.32
N LYS A 45 25.06 -8.85 16.26
CA LYS A 45 25.69 -10.13 15.93
C LYS A 45 24.84 -10.97 14.96
N ILE A 46 23.53 -11.01 15.17
CA ILE A 46 22.61 -11.71 14.26
C ILE A 46 22.55 -11.04 12.88
N LEU A 47 22.61 -9.71 12.83
CA LEU A 47 22.65 -8.95 11.57
C LEU A 47 23.98 -9.17 10.83
N ASP A 48 25.09 -9.27 11.56
CA ASP A 48 26.42 -9.59 11.04
C ASP A 48 26.41 -11.00 10.42
N GLU A 49 25.87 -12.00 11.14
CA GLU A 49 25.72 -13.40 10.66
C GLU A 49 24.85 -13.51 9.40
N ARG A 50 23.97 -12.53 9.14
CA ARG A 50 23.11 -12.47 7.96
C ARG A 50 23.70 -11.64 6.81
N GLY A 51 24.89 -11.07 6.99
CA GLY A 51 25.54 -10.20 6.02
C GLY A 51 24.86 -8.82 5.87
N LEU A 52 23.99 -8.42 6.80
CA LEU A 52 23.26 -7.15 6.75
C LEU A 52 24.05 -5.99 7.37
N THR A 53 25.03 -6.31 8.21
CA THR A 53 25.96 -5.36 8.83
C THR A 53 27.39 -5.90 8.79
N GLU A 54 28.36 -4.99 8.83
CA GLU A 54 29.79 -5.28 8.84
C GLU A 54 30.44 -4.73 10.12
N VAL A 55 31.34 -5.51 10.72
CA VAL A 55 31.96 -5.23 12.02
C VAL A 55 33.25 -4.42 11.85
N PHE A 56 33.32 -3.26 12.50
CA PHE A 56 34.50 -2.39 12.55
C PHE A 56 35.11 -2.37 13.97
N GLY A 57 35.38 -3.56 14.52
CA GLY A 57 35.97 -3.72 15.85
C GLY A 57 35.11 -3.14 16.98
N LYS A 58 35.75 -2.40 17.89
CA LYS A 58 35.07 -1.77 19.05
C LYS A 58 34.25 -0.53 18.66
N GLU A 59 34.57 0.10 17.53
CA GLU A 59 33.93 1.33 17.06
C GLU A 59 32.45 1.10 16.72
N GLY A 60 32.11 -0.09 16.20
CA GLY A 60 30.73 -0.43 15.90
C GLY A 60 30.54 -1.13 14.55
N ARG A 61 29.39 -0.87 13.92
CA ARG A 61 28.98 -1.52 12.65
C ARG A 61 28.67 -0.48 11.59
N LYS A 62 28.84 -0.89 10.33
CA LYS A 62 28.21 -0.23 9.18
C LYS A 62 27.16 -1.16 8.56
N ILE A 63 26.15 -0.56 7.94
CA ILE A 63 25.19 -1.32 7.13
C ILE A 63 25.84 -1.71 5.80
N THR A 64 25.57 -2.92 5.32
CA THR A 64 26.00 -3.38 3.99
C THR A 64 24.95 -3.01 2.94
N ASP A 65 25.29 -3.14 1.65
CA ASP A 65 24.30 -2.97 0.57
C ASP A 65 23.13 -3.97 0.69
N GLN A 66 23.42 -5.20 1.13
CA GLN A 66 22.39 -6.19 1.43
C GLN A 66 21.47 -5.73 2.57
N GLY A 67 22.03 -5.12 3.62
CA GLY A 67 21.27 -4.49 4.69
C GLY A 67 20.36 -3.36 4.20
N ARG A 68 20.84 -2.50 3.31
CA ARG A 68 20.04 -1.42 2.69
C ARG A 68 18.91 -2.00 1.83
N ASN A 69 19.19 -3.04 1.05
CA ASN A 69 18.18 -3.73 0.25
C ASN A 69 17.10 -4.36 1.13
N GLU A 70 17.47 -5.00 2.24
CA GLU A 70 16.51 -5.55 3.20
C GLU A 70 15.56 -4.47 3.76
N ILE A 71 16.07 -3.25 3.99
CA ILE A 71 15.22 -2.12 4.40
C ILE A 71 14.17 -1.81 3.32
N GLN A 72 14.58 -1.75 2.05
CA GLN A 72 13.68 -1.49 0.92
C GLN A 72 12.59 -2.57 0.78
N TYR A 73 12.95 -3.85 0.90
CA TYR A 73 11.98 -4.95 0.79
C TYR A 73 10.95 -4.98 1.92
N SER A 74 11.33 -4.57 3.14
CA SER A 74 10.38 -4.50 4.26
C SER A 74 9.22 -3.52 4.02
N HIS A 75 9.47 -2.43 3.28
CA HIS A 75 8.44 -1.46 2.90
C HIS A 75 7.41 -2.09 1.95
N VAL A 76 7.79 -3.10 1.16
CA VAL A 76 6.87 -3.81 0.26
C VAL A 76 5.85 -4.61 1.06
N SER A 77 6.27 -5.35 2.08
CA SER A 77 5.35 -6.16 2.91
C SER A 77 4.34 -5.31 3.68
N GLN A 78 4.77 -4.15 4.20
CA GLN A 78 3.84 -3.21 4.87
C GLN A 78 2.84 -2.60 3.88
N LYS A 79 3.30 -2.19 2.70
CA LYS A 79 2.42 -1.70 1.62
C LYS A 79 1.43 -2.77 1.18
N LEU A 80 1.87 -4.02 1.08
CA LEU A 80 1.01 -5.14 0.72
C LEU A 80 -0.10 -5.35 1.77
N GLY A 81 0.27 -5.36 3.06
CA GLY A 81 -0.71 -5.46 4.14
C GLY A 81 -1.75 -4.33 4.12
N PHE A 82 -1.31 -3.10 3.83
CA PHE A 82 -2.23 -1.97 3.65
C PHE A 82 -3.21 -2.17 2.48
N VAL A 83 -2.71 -2.63 1.33
CA VAL A 83 -3.57 -2.90 0.16
C VAL A 83 -4.58 -3.99 0.45
N ILE A 84 -4.16 -5.10 1.08
CA ILE A 84 -5.05 -6.20 1.48
C ILE A 84 -6.14 -5.69 2.42
N SER A 85 -5.76 -4.98 3.49
CA SER A 85 -6.73 -4.42 4.45
C SER A 85 -7.72 -3.45 3.78
N LYS A 86 -7.26 -2.66 2.79
CA LYS A 86 -8.14 -1.78 2.01
C LYS A 86 -9.14 -2.57 1.16
N ILE A 87 -8.69 -3.64 0.49
CA ILE A 87 -9.55 -4.53 -0.30
C ILE A 87 -10.60 -5.20 0.59
N GLU A 88 -10.20 -5.75 1.74
CA GLU A 88 -11.13 -6.34 2.71
C GLU A 88 -12.18 -5.33 3.17
N SER A 89 -11.74 -4.14 3.59
CA SER A 89 -12.63 -3.07 4.03
C SER A 89 -13.66 -2.69 2.96
N LEU A 90 -13.23 -2.57 1.70
CA LEU A 90 -14.12 -2.29 0.57
C LEU A 90 -15.07 -3.46 0.26
N SER A 91 -14.60 -4.70 0.42
CA SER A 91 -15.42 -5.90 0.21
C SER A 91 -16.62 -5.93 1.16
N TYR A 92 -16.42 -5.56 2.44
CA TYR A 92 -17.49 -5.46 3.44
C TYR A 92 -18.57 -4.41 3.11
N LEU A 93 -18.23 -3.36 2.34
CA LEU A 93 -19.19 -2.32 1.95
C LEU A 93 -20.11 -2.74 0.80
N THR A 94 -19.80 -3.84 0.10
CA THR A 94 -20.62 -4.33 -1.01
C THR A 94 -21.94 -4.92 -0.49
N THR A 95 -23.09 -4.45 -0.95
CA THR A 95 -24.43 -4.92 -0.52
C THR A 95 -25.31 -5.50 -1.61
N ILE A 96 -24.76 -5.67 -2.83
CA ILE A 96 -25.48 -6.25 -3.96
C ILE A 96 -26.06 -7.64 -3.64
N ASN A 97 -27.36 -7.80 -3.88
CA ASN A 97 -28.04 -9.08 -3.93
C ASN A 97 -28.20 -9.48 -5.40
N LEU A 98 -27.69 -10.65 -5.79
CA LEU A 98 -27.64 -11.07 -7.20
C LEU A 98 -29.00 -11.53 -7.76
N GLU A 99 -29.95 -11.94 -6.91
CA GLU A 99 -31.30 -12.31 -7.35
C GLU A 99 -32.14 -11.07 -7.71
N THR A 100 -32.02 -10.01 -6.90
CA THR A 100 -32.77 -8.75 -7.07
C THR A 100 -32.00 -7.72 -7.89
N LEU A 101 -30.69 -7.91 -8.08
CA LEU A 101 -29.75 -6.96 -8.67
C LEU A 101 -29.78 -5.57 -8.00
N LYS A 102 -30.01 -5.54 -6.68
CA LYS A 102 -30.10 -4.32 -5.87
C LYS A 102 -29.07 -4.32 -4.74
N GLY A 103 -28.53 -3.15 -4.45
CA GLY A 103 -27.53 -2.92 -3.42
C GLY A 103 -26.33 -2.14 -3.93
N ASP A 104 -25.37 -1.92 -3.04
CA ASP A 104 -24.17 -1.15 -3.30
C ASP A 104 -23.06 -2.02 -3.90
N VAL A 105 -22.32 -1.44 -4.86
CA VAL A 105 -21.13 -2.02 -5.48
C VAL A 105 -19.97 -1.03 -5.36
N ILE A 106 -18.75 -1.52 -5.50
CA ILE A 106 -17.55 -0.68 -5.47
C ILE A 106 -17.26 -0.18 -6.88
N LEU A 107 -17.05 1.13 -7.03
CA LEU A 107 -16.73 1.76 -8.30
C LEU A 107 -15.28 2.25 -8.33
N ASN A 108 -14.63 2.07 -9.47
CA ASN A 108 -13.47 2.87 -9.87
C ASN A 108 -13.97 4.16 -10.51
N ILE A 109 -13.49 5.31 -10.05
CA ILE A 109 -13.88 6.61 -10.59
C ILE A 109 -12.69 7.25 -11.29
N SER A 110 -12.85 7.52 -12.58
CA SER A 110 -11.85 8.17 -13.43
C SER A 110 -12.36 9.52 -13.92
N PHE A 111 -11.46 10.51 -14.02
CA PHE A 111 -11.79 11.85 -14.49
C PHE A 111 -11.09 12.16 -15.81
N PHE A 112 -11.83 12.72 -16.76
CA PHE A 112 -11.30 13.16 -18.07
C PHE A 112 -11.71 14.61 -18.34
N PRO A 113 -10.95 15.36 -19.14
CA PRO A 113 -11.40 16.68 -19.60
C PRO A 113 -12.74 16.59 -20.34
N GLU A 114 -13.64 17.56 -20.13
CA GLU A 114 -14.98 17.54 -20.73
C GLU A 114 -14.92 17.55 -22.26
N GLU A 115 -13.94 18.24 -22.85
CA GLU A 115 -13.67 18.28 -24.28
C GLU A 115 -13.39 16.89 -24.88
N GLU A 116 -12.81 15.97 -24.11
CA GLU A 116 -12.50 14.61 -24.55
C GLU A 116 -13.68 13.63 -24.45
N ARG A 117 -14.83 14.06 -23.90
CA ARG A 117 -15.98 13.18 -23.64
C ARG A 117 -16.37 12.31 -24.83
N LYS A 118 -16.38 12.86 -26.04
CA LYS A 118 -16.71 12.12 -27.27
C LYS A 118 -15.68 11.03 -27.57
N ASN A 119 -14.39 11.31 -27.37
CA ASN A 119 -13.32 10.34 -27.60
C ASN A 119 -13.36 9.23 -26.55
N VAL A 120 -13.54 9.59 -25.27
CA VAL A 120 -13.67 8.61 -24.18
C VAL A 120 -14.85 7.67 -24.43
N MET A 121 -16.01 8.21 -24.82
CA MET A 121 -17.18 7.38 -25.11
C MET A 121 -16.96 6.46 -26.32
N ARG A 122 -16.25 6.94 -27.36
CA ARG A 122 -15.89 6.14 -28.53
C ARG A 122 -14.99 4.95 -28.14
N MET A 123 -14.07 5.14 -27.19
CA MET A 123 -13.19 4.07 -26.68
C MET A 123 -13.92 3.11 -25.74
N LEU A 124 -14.81 3.61 -24.87
CA LEU A 124 -15.55 2.76 -23.93
C LEU A 124 -16.52 1.82 -24.65
N LYS A 125 -17.16 2.26 -25.73
CA LYS A 125 -18.17 1.47 -26.44
C LYS A 125 -17.69 0.06 -26.85
N PRO A 126 -16.57 -0.14 -27.58
CA PRO A 126 -16.09 -1.47 -27.93
C PRO A 126 -15.65 -2.28 -26.71
N VAL A 127 -15.07 -1.63 -25.68
CA VAL A 127 -14.65 -2.31 -24.44
C VAL A 127 -15.87 -2.88 -23.71
N PHE A 128 -16.92 -2.09 -23.52
CA PHE A 128 -18.15 -2.52 -22.84
C PHE A 128 -19.07 -3.39 -23.70
N SER A 129 -18.73 -3.59 -24.98
CA SER A 129 -19.36 -4.63 -25.82
C SER A 129 -18.62 -5.98 -25.73
N SER A 130 -17.51 -6.04 -25.00
CA SER A 130 -16.70 -7.26 -24.82
C SER A 130 -17.24 -8.12 -23.67
N PRO A 131 -17.13 -9.46 -23.74
CA PRO A 131 -17.45 -10.34 -22.62
C PRO A 131 -16.47 -10.22 -21.43
N TYR A 132 -15.38 -9.46 -21.57
CA TYR A 132 -14.35 -9.34 -20.54
C TYR A 132 -14.60 -8.20 -19.54
N VAL A 133 -15.71 -7.46 -19.65
CA VAL A 133 -16.03 -6.43 -18.65
C VAL A 133 -16.59 -7.03 -17.37
N MET A 134 -16.19 -6.44 -16.25
CA MET A 134 -16.70 -6.79 -14.93
C MET A 134 -18.22 -6.57 -14.82
N SER A 135 -18.72 -5.54 -15.49
CA SER A 135 -20.14 -5.21 -15.60
C SER A 135 -20.34 -4.35 -16.84
N ASP A 136 -21.50 -4.49 -17.48
CA ASP A 136 -21.98 -3.63 -18.55
C ASP A 136 -22.51 -2.27 -18.05
N ARG A 137 -22.58 -2.06 -16.73
CA ARG A 137 -23.05 -0.81 -16.11
C ARG A 137 -21.93 0.20 -15.92
N ILE A 138 -22.21 1.44 -16.30
CA ILE A 138 -21.35 2.61 -16.11
C ILE A 138 -22.20 3.77 -15.61
N ILE A 139 -21.64 4.58 -14.71
CA ILE A 139 -22.22 5.88 -14.34
C ILE A 139 -21.36 7.03 -14.86
N PHE A 140 -22.01 8.10 -15.31
CA PHE A 140 -21.36 9.31 -15.78
C PHE A 140 -21.86 10.52 -14.99
N ALA A 141 -20.96 11.44 -14.67
CA ALA A 141 -21.30 12.73 -14.10
C ALA A 141 -20.42 13.84 -14.71
N ARG A 142 -20.96 15.05 -14.84
CA ARG A 142 -20.22 16.23 -15.32
C ARG A 142 -19.66 17.04 -14.17
N GLY A 143 -18.76 17.98 -14.47
CA GLY A 143 -18.18 18.92 -13.52
C GLY A 143 -19.24 19.60 -12.64
N GLY A 144 -18.98 19.64 -11.34
CA GLY A 144 -19.94 20.10 -10.32
C GLY A 144 -21.00 19.08 -9.92
N GLY A 145 -21.18 18.00 -10.68
CA GLY A 145 -21.97 16.84 -10.30
C GLY A 145 -21.26 15.92 -9.31
N ARG A 146 -21.89 14.79 -8.99
CA ARG A 146 -21.35 13.80 -8.04
C ARG A 146 -21.59 12.37 -8.50
N ILE A 147 -20.66 11.48 -8.14
CA ILE A 147 -20.86 10.03 -8.10
C ILE A 147 -20.74 9.64 -6.62
N ARG A 148 -21.89 9.44 -5.97
CA ARG A 148 -22.00 9.24 -4.52
C ARG A 148 -21.27 10.34 -3.74
N ASP A 149 -20.25 9.98 -2.98
CA ASP A 149 -19.45 10.87 -2.15
C ASP A 149 -18.40 11.66 -2.95
N VAL A 150 -18.11 11.28 -4.20
CA VAL A 150 -17.09 11.93 -5.03
C VAL A 150 -17.69 13.07 -5.85
N THR A 151 -17.14 14.27 -5.71
CA THR A 151 -17.50 15.45 -6.50
C THR A 151 -16.64 15.52 -7.76
N ILE A 152 -17.27 15.77 -8.91
CA ILE A 152 -16.56 15.85 -10.18
C ILE A 152 -15.94 17.25 -10.33
N PRO A 153 -14.62 17.36 -10.58
CA PRO A 153 -13.99 18.66 -10.81
C PRO A 153 -14.64 19.43 -11.95
N GLN A 154 -14.68 20.76 -11.84
CA GLN A 154 -15.13 21.61 -12.94
C GLN A 154 -14.29 21.39 -14.19
N GLY A 155 -14.93 21.48 -15.37
CA GLY A 155 -14.27 21.21 -16.66
C GLY A 155 -13.93 19.74 -16.92
N ARG A 156 -14.40 18.79 -16.08
CA ARG A 156 -14.17 17.35 -16.27
C ARG A 156 -15.47 16.55 -16.32
N ILE A 157 -15.40 15.40 -16.96
CA ILE A 157 -16.34 14.29 -16.76
C ILE A 157 -15.77 13.29 -15.74
N GLY A 158 -16.65 12.74 -14.92
CA GLY A 158 -16.40 11.57 -14.08
C GLY A 158 -17.07 10.34 -14.65
N ILE A 159 -16.37 9.22 -14.60
CA ILE A 159 -16.85 7.92 -15.07
C ILE A 159 -16.63 6.90 -13.95
N GLY A 160 -17.70 6.24 -13.53
CA GLY A 160 -17.67 5.17 -12.54
C GLY A 160 -17.87 3.81 -13.21
N THR A 161 -16.92 2.89 -13.02
CA THR A 161 -16.99 1.50 -13.50
C THR A 161 -16.91 0.51 -12.36
N VAL A 162 -17.58 -0.64 -12.46
CA VAL A 162 -17.60 -1.64 -11.37
C VAL A 162 -16.20 -2.23 -11.16
N CYS A 163 -15.73 -2.20 -9.91
CA CYS A 163 -14.45 -2.74 -9.50
C CYS A 163 -14.57 -4.24 -9.18
N SER A 164 -13.50 -5.00 -9.45
CA SER A 164 -13.40 -6.43 -9.15
C SER A 164 -13.54 -6.74 -7.65
N VAL A 165 -13.22 -5.81 -6.76
CA VAL A 165 -13.45 -5.95 -5.30
C VAL A 165 -14.93 -6.20 -4.96
N THR A 166 -15.85 -5.85 -5.85
CA THR A 166 -17.26 -6.22 -5.73
C THR A 166 -17.46 -7.74 -5.71
N ILE A 167 -16.67 -8.50 -6.47
CA ILE A 167 -16.68 -9.97 -6.45
C ILE A 167 -16.28 -10.50 -5.07
N ASN A 168 -15.22 -9.95 -4.48
CA ASN A 168 -14.80 -10.33 -3.13
C ASN A 168 -15.94 -10.13 -2.13
N GLY A 169 -16.66 -9.01 -2.21
CA GLY A 169 -17.84 -8.75 -1.37
C GLY A 169 -19.01 -9.71 -1.62
N ILE A 170 -19.23 -10.12 -2.87
CA ILE A 170 -20.24 -11.14 -3.23
C ILE A 170 -19.89 -12.48 -2.60
N PHE A 171 -18.64 -12.96 -2.80
CA PHE A 171 -18.23 -14.26 -2.27
C PHE A 171 -18.19 -14.28 -0.75
N LEU A 172 -17.70 -13.21 -0.11
CA LEU A 172 -17.69 -13.09 1.35
C LEU A 172 -19.08 -13.22 1.98
N LYS A 173 -20.14 -12.88 1.25
CA LYS A 173 -21.53 -13.03 1.71
C LYS A 173 -22.15 -14.38 1.41
N ALA A 174 -21.60 -15.11 0.45
CA ALA A 174 -22.07 -16.44 0.08
C ALA A 174 -21.58 -17.54 1.03
N GLY A 175 -20.59 -17.25 1.89
CA GLY A 175 -19.96 -18.19 2.81
C GLY A 175 -18.69 -18.79 2.22
#